data_AF-A0A963AXY1-F1
#
_entry.id   AF-A0A963AXY1-F1
#
_cell.length_a   1.000
_cell.length_b   1.000
_cell.length_c   1.000
_cell.angle_alpha   90.00
_cell.angle_beta   90.00
_cell.angle_gamma   90.00
#
_symmetry.space_group_name_H-M   'P 1'
#
loop_
_entity.id
_entity.type
_entity.pdbx_description
1 polymer ?
#
loop_
_entity_poly.entity_id
_entity_poly.type
_entity_poly.pdbx_seq_one_letter_code
_entity_poly.pdbx_strand_id
1 'polypeptide(L)' 'VPKIRVSDDGSLERPNGVSCGSIEKKMGIHASSTCVINFDAAEGYLLGELNRGMEAMFVMMNSER' A
#
# COMPACT_ATOMS: atom_id res chain seq x y z
N VAL A 1 -3.67 -1.15 -3.89
CA VAL A 1 -4.15 0.24 -3.75
C VAL A 1 -3.04 1.18 -4.18
N PRO A 2 -3.15 1.89 -5.31
CA PRO A 2 -2.13 2.82 -5.75
C PRO A 2 -2.25 4.18 -5.05
N LYS A 3 -1.14 4.93 -4.94
CA LYS A 3 -1.11 6.32 -4.42
C LYS A 3 -1.80 7.31 -5.37
N ILE A 4 -1.54 7.16 -6.66
CA ILE A 4 -2.14 7.95 -7.74
C ILE A 4 -2.77 6.94 -8.69
N ARG A 5 -4.01 7.19 -9.13
CA ARG A 5 -4.68 6.30 -10.08
C ARG A 5 -3.97 6.37 -11.43
N VAL A 6 -4.06 5.28 -12.19
CA VAL A 6 -3.38 5.14 -13.47
C VAL A 6 -4.44 4.82 -14.51
N SER A 7 -4.49 5.62 -15.55
CA SER A 7 -5.34 5.41 -16.72
C SER A 7 -4.89 4.20 -17.53
N ASP A 8 -5.74 3.71 -18.44
CA ASP A 8 -5.41 2.58 -19.33
C ASP A 8 -4.19 2.84 -20.25
N ASP A 9 -3.91 4.10 -20.58
CA ASP A 9 -2.75 4.52 -21.36
C ASP A 9 -1.46 4.69 -20.52
N GLY A 10 -1.53 4.40 -19.22
CA GLY A 10 -0.43 4.54 -18.26
C GLY A 10 -0.23 5.95 -17.72
N SER A 11 -1.05 6.93 -18.12
CA SER A 11 -0.99 8.28 -17.57
C SER A 11 -1.46 8.34 -16.11
N LEU A 12 -0.90 9.28 -15.35
CA LEU A 12 -1.28 9.51 -13.95
C LEU A 12 -2.55 10.36 -13.86
N GLU A 13 -3.53 9.88 -13.10
CA GLU A 13 -4.75 10.63 -12.81
C GLU A 13 -4.66 11.38 -11.48
N ARG A 14 -5.81 11.59 -10.83
CA ARG A 14 -5.90 12.23 -9.53
C ARG A 14 -5.32 11.33 -8.43
N PRO A 15 -4.82 11.93 -7.34
CA PRO A 15 -4.43 11.18 -6.15
C PRO A 15 -5.58 10.31 -5.64
N ASN A 16 -5.25 9.10 -5.19
CA ASN A 16 -6.21 8.20 -4.58
C ASN A 16 -6.41 8.56 -3.10
N GLY A 17 -7.43 7.98 -2.47
CA GLY A 17 -7.75 8.17 -1.05
C GLY A 17 -6.80 7.50 -0.06
N VAL A 18 -5.50 7.38 -0.37
CA VAL A 18 -4.48 6.81 0.52
C VAL A 18 -3.51 7.89 0.98
N SER A 19 -3.33 8.02 2.30
CA SER A 19 -2.48 9.06 2.89
C SER A 19 -1.68 8.55 4.08
N CYS A 20 -0.54 9.21 4.35
CA CYS A 20 0.27 8.99 5.53
C CYS A 20 -0.24 9.89 6.66
N GLY A 21 -0.89 9.31 7.67
CA GLY A 21 -1.45 10.04 8.80
C GLY A 21 -0.40 10.48 9.81
N SER A 22 0.62 9.65 10.05
CA SER A 22 1.75 9.97 10.93
C SER A 22 2.97 9.13 10.59
N ILE A 23 4.14 9.56 11.08
CA ILE A 23 5.41 8.84 11.00
C ILE A 23 5.88 8.50 12.42
N GLU A 24 6.23 7.24 12.63
CA GLU A 24 6.59 6.71 13.95
C GLU A 24 7.94 7.20 14.46
N LYS A 25 7.98 7.58 15.75
CA LYS A 25 9.21 7.87 16.49
C LYS A 25 9.76 6.58 17.09
N LYS A 26 10.55 5.87 16.28
CA LYS A 26 11.16 4.58 16.63
C LYS A 26 12.41 4.74 17.52
N MET A 27 12.86 3.65 18.16
CA MET A 27 14.14 3.59 18.89
C MET A 27 15.36 3.76 17.98
N GLY A 28 15.28 3.29 16.74
CA GLY A 28 16.32 3.38 15.71
C GLY A 28 15.72 3.35 14.30
N ILE A 29 16.54 3.05 13.28
CA ILE A 29 16.14 2.98 11.85
C ILE A 29 15.32 4.21 11.39
N HIS A 30 15.72 5.40 11.84
CA HIS A 30 14.99 6.65 11.62
C HIS A 30 14.87 7.03 10.14
N ALA A 31 15.82 6.61 9.30
CA ALA A 31 15.79 6.85 7.85
C ALA A 31 14.71 6.03 7.12
N SER A 32 14.17 4.97 7.74
CA SER A 32 13.04 4.22 7.21
C SER A 32 11.74 4.84 7.72
N SER A 33 10.92 5.39 6.83
CA SER A 33 9.62 5.97 7.18
C SER A 33 8.62 4.86 7.49
N THR A 34 8.39 4.63 8.78
CA THR A 34 7.34 3.72 9.27
C THR A 34 6.12 4.55 9.59
N CYS A 35 4.99 4.28 8.95
CA CYS A 35 3.88 5.22 8.89
C CYS A 35 2.56 4.58 9.29
N VAL A 36 1.68 5.38 9.88
CA VAL A 36 0.24 5.10 9.89
C VAL A 36 -0.31 5.45 8.52
N ILE A 37 -0.97 4.48 7.87
CA ILE A 37 -1.58 4.66 6.55
C ILE A 37 -3.09 4.66 6.67
N ASN A 38 -3.71 5.74 6.21
CA ASN A 38 -5.17 5.91 6.17
C ASN A 38 -5.69 5.62 4.76
N PHE A 39 -6.82 4.92 4.69
CA PHE A 39 -7.51 4.59 3.45
C PHE A 39 -8.95 5.14 3.50
N ASP A 40 -9.19 6.28 2.87
CA ASP A 40 -10.48 6.99 2.86
C ASP A 40 -11.12 6.86 1.48
N ALA A 41 -12.07 5.92 1.33
CA ALA A 41 -12.69 5.59 0.04
C ALA A 41 -11.66 5.36 -1.09
N ALA A 42 -10.51 4.78 -0.74
CA ALA A 42 -9.43 4.49 -1.68
C ALA A 42 -9.82 3.38 -2.65
N GLU A 43 -9.51 3.59 -3.94
CA GLU A 43 -9.71 2.56 -4.95
C GLU A 43 -8.62 1.49 -4.84
N GLY A 44 -9.03 0.23 -4.80
CA GLY A 44 -8.16 -0.93 -4.74
C GLY A 44 -8.53 -1.97 -5.77
N TYR A 45 -7.52 -2.69 -6.27
CA TYR A 45 -7.69 -3.81 -7.18
C TYR A 45 -7.47 -5.11 -6.42
N LEU A 46 -8.29 -6.13 -6.71
CA LEU A 46 -8.09 -7.46 -6.19
C LEU A 46 -6.82 -8.06 -6.81
N LEU A 47 -5.86 -8.43 -5.97
CA LEU A 47 -4.66 -9.15 -6.40
C LEU A 47 -4.84 -10.64 -6.09
N GLY A 48 -4.85 -11.47 -7.14
CA GLY A 48 -5.11 -12.90 -7.02
C GLY A 48 -6.60 -13.23 -6.89
N GLU A 49 -6.90 -14.28 -6.16
CA GLU A 49 -8.26 -14.83 -6.01
C GLU A 49 -9.03 -14.22 -4.83
N LEU A 50 -10.35 -14.11 -4.98
CA LEU A 50 -11.22 -13.62 -3.92
C LEU A 50 -11.09 -14.48 -2.65
N ASN A 51 -10.99 -13.84 -1.49
CA ASN A 51 -10.81 -14.48 -0.18
C ASN A 51 -9.51 -15.28 0.02
N ARG A 52 -8.53 -15.20 -0.90
CA ARG A 52 -7.21 -15.85 -0.77
C ARG A 52 -6.07 -14.89 -0.44
N GLY A 53 -6.39 -13.75 0.19
CA GLY A 53 -5.41 -12.70 0.49
C GLY A 53 -4.24 -13.16 1.38
N MET A 54 -4.50 -14.00 2.40
CA MET A 54 -3.44 -14.45 3.32
C MET A 54 -2.39 -15.33 2.62
N GLU A 55 -2.82 -16.23 1.73
CA GLU A 55 -1.92 -17.10 0.96
C GLU A 55 -0.97 -16.26 0.09
N ALA A 56 -1.50 -15.24 -0.59
CA ALA A 56 -0.70 -14.29 -1.37
C ALA A 56 0.29 -13.50 -0.50
N MET A 57 -0.11 -13.11 0.71
CA MET A 57 0.78 -12.39 1.64
C MET A 57 1.94 -13.26 2.13
N PHE A 58 1.74 -14.57 2.35
CA PHE A 58 2.84 -15.46 2.75
C PHE A 58 3.96 -15.54 1.71
N VAL A 59 3.62 -15.52 0.41
CA VAL A 59 4.63 -15.48 -0.67
C VAL A 59 5.51 -14.23 -0.52
N MET A 60 4.89 -13.08 -0.30
CA MET A 60 5.62 -11.81 -0.11
C MET A 60 6.43 -11.82 1.19
N MET A 61 5.91 -12.35 2.29
CA MET A 61 6.66 -12.37 3.56
C MET A 61 7.91 -13.25 3.49
N ASN A 62 7.88 -14.33 2.71
CA ASN A 62 9.04 -15.20 2.53
C ASN A 62 10.16 -14.51 1.74
N SER A 63 9.85 -13.54 0.86
CA SER A 63 10.87 -12.77 0.14
C SER A 63 11.45 -11.60 0.93
N GLU A 64 10.75 -11.14 1.96
CA GLU A 64 11.16 -10.01 2.81
C GLU A 64 11.94 -10.43 4.08
N ARG A 65 12.21 -11.74 4.24
CA ARG A 65 13.04 -12.30 5.32
C ARG A 65 14.53 -12.13 5.06
#